data_AF-A0A6B3CRX9-F1
#
_entry.id   AF-A0A6B3CRX9-F1
#
_cell.length_a   1.000
_cell.length_b   1.000
_cell.length_c   1.000
_cell.angle_alpha   90.00
_cell.angle_beta   90.00
_cell.angle_gamma   90.00
#
_symmetry.space_group_name_H-M   'P 1'
#
loop_
_entity.id
_entity.type
_entity.pdbx_description
1 polymer ?
#
loop_
_entity_poly.entity_id
_entity_poly.type
_entity_poly.pdbx_seq_one_letter_code
_entity_poly.pdbx_strand_id
1 'polypeptide(L)' 'KREGQIHVQTHHGTPLKTMGLDQQKYPASTDMDFEKLLERCDRWDYSVSANQFSTVIWERVYPCSYTTLETGYPRNDV' A
#
# COMPACT_ATOMS: atom_id res chain seq x y z
N LYS A 1 9.37 -5.07 -12.29
CA LYS A 1 8.66 -6.36 -12.35
C LYS A 1 8.83 -6.87 -13.77
N ARG A 2 9.17 -8.16 -13.99
CA ARG A 2 9.25 -8.71 -15.35
C ARG A 2 7.86 -9.11 -15.83
N GLU A 3 7.67 -9.16 -17.14
CA GLU A 3 6.43 -9.64 -17.74
C GLU A 3 6.09 -11.06 -17.25
N GLY A 4 4.80 -11.31 -17.01
CA GLY A 4 4.29 -12.58 -16.49
C GLY A 4 4.47 -12.81 -14.97
N GLN A 5 5.16 -11.93 -14.24
CA GLN A 5 5.29 -12.05 -12.79
C GLN A 5 4.09 -11.44 -12.06
N ILE A 6 3.70 -12.07 -10.95
CA ILE A 6 2.71 -11.56 -10.00
C ILE A 6 3.43 -11.04 -8.74
N HIS A 7 3.11 -9.81 -8.34
CA HIS A 7 3.63 -9.15 -7.16
C HIS A 7 2.50 -8.89 -6.17
N VAL A 8 2.55 -9.60 -5.05
CA VAL A 8 1.60 -9.44 -3.94
C VAL A 8 2.24 -8.56 -2.87
N GLN A 9 1.60 -7.44 -2.54
CA GLN A 9 1.99 -6.57 -1.44
C GLN A 9 1.16 -6.90 -0.19
N THR A 10 1.84 -7.32 0.88
CA THR A 10 1.18 -7.72 2.13
C THR A 10 1.11 -6.62 3.17
N HIS A 11 1.78 -5.48 2.96
CA HIS A 11 1.97 -4.43 3.97
C HIS A 11 2.51 -4.98 5.30
N HIS A 12 2.42 -4.21 6.38
CA HIS A 12 3.02 -4.59 7.68
C HIS A 12 2.09 -4.38 8.88
N GLY A 13 0.79 -4.16 8.64
CA GLY A 13 -0.19 -3.87 9.69
C GLY A 13 -1.18 -2.79 9.27
N THR A 14 -2.26 -2.68 10.04
CA THR A 14 -3.19 -1.56 9.95
C THR A 14 -2.44 -0.25 10.21
N PRO A 15 -2.54 0.76 9.32
CA PRO A 15 -1.78 1.99 9.46
C PRO A 15 -2.30 2.81 10.64
N LEU A 16 -1.38 3.22 11.52
CA LEU A 16 -1.62 4.25 12.55
C LEU A 16 -0.99 5.60 12.18
N LYS A 17 0.20 5.56 11.58
CA LYS A 17 0.91 6.76 11.09
C LYS A 17 0.35 7.20 9.73
N THR A 18 0.59 8.45 9.36
CA THR A 18 0.34 8.94 8.00
C THR A 18 1.25 8.22 7.01
N MET A 19 0.67 7.64 5.95
CA MET A 19 1.37 6.79 4.97
C MET A 19 1.21 7.33 3.55
N GLY A 20 2.10 6.89 2.66
CA GLY A 20 2.02 7.14 1.22
C GLY A 20 1.80 8.62 0.88
N LEU A 21 0.91 8.89 -0.08
CA LEU A 21 0.63 10.26 -0.53
C LEU A 21 0.11 11.19 0.56
N ASP A 22 -0.52 10.67 1.63
CA ASP A 22 -0.99 11.54 2.72
C ASP A 22 0.18 12.23 3.46
N GLN A 23 1.42 11.72 3.35
CA GLN A 23 2.59 12.41 3.94
C GLN A 23 2.92 13.74 3.26
N GLN A 24 2.43 14.00 2.03
CA GLN A 24 2.59 15.30 1.35
C GLN A 24 2.01 16.46 2.15
N LYS A 25 1.03 16.19 3.03
CA LYS A 25 0.44 17.18 3.94
C LYS A 25 1.43 17.64 5.03
N TYR A 26 2.54 16.93 5.20
CA TYR A 26 3.56 17.17 6.23
C TYR A 26 4.97 17.23 5.59
N PRO A 27 5.25 18.21 4.71
CA PRO A 27 6.49 18.24 3.92
C PRO A 27 7.76 18.37 4.76
N ALA A 28 7.68 18.99 5.95
CA ALA A 28 8.82 19.08 6.87
C ALA A 28 9.17 17.75 7.57
N SER A 29 8.34 16.71 7.39
CA SER A 29 8.48 15.41 8.07
C SER A 29 8.87 14.28 7.12
N THR A 30 9.15 14.58 5.85
CA THR A 30 9.43 13.56 4.83
C THR A 30 10.31 14.08 3.71
N ASP A 31 11.36 13.32 3.38
CA ASP A 31 12.19 13.50 2.18
C ASP A 31 11.79 12.52 1.07
N MET A 32 10.55 12.02 1.12
CA MET A 32 10.07 10.97 0.23
C MET A 32 9.85 11.48 -1.19
N ASP A 33 10.38 10.75 -2.15
CA ASP A 33 10.05 10.89 -3.56
C ASP A 33 8.73 10.16 -3.85
N PHE A 34 7.64 10.94 -3.95
CA PHE A 34 6.30 10.39 -4.16
C PHE A 34 6.10 9.81 -5.56
N GLU A 35 6.83 10.30 -6.56
CA GLU A 35 6.77 9.75 -7.91
C GLU A 35 7.37 8.34 -7.91
N LYS A 36 8.57 8.18 -7.36
CA LYS A 36 9.20 6.85 -7.20
C LYS A 36 8.40 5.91 -6.31
N LEU A 37 7.70 6.44 -5.30
CA LEU A 37 6.77 5.64 -4.50
C LEU A 37 5.67 5.06 -5.39
N LEU A 38 4.99 5.90 -6.18
CA LEU A 38 3.91 5.45 -7.06
C LEU A 38 4.41 4.50 -8.14
N GLU A 39 5.56 4.78 -8.76
CA GLU A 39 6.21 3.84 -9.70
C GLU A 39 6.45 2.47 -9.08
N ARG A 40 6.79 2.41 -7.78
CA ARG A 40 6.97 1.14 -7.06
C ARG A 40 5.64 0.45 -6.81
N CYS A 41 4.62 1.19 -6.39
CA CYS A 41 3.28 0.72 -6.08
C CYS A 41 2.52 0.22 -7.33
N ASP A 42 2.72 0.84 -8.48
CA ASP A 42 2.14 0.44 -9.78
C ASP A 42 2.59 -0.95 -10.24
N ARG A 43 3.63 -1.50 -9.61
CA ARG A 43 4.08 -2.87 -9.91
C ARG A 43 3.27 -3.92 -9.18
N TRP A 44 2.47 -3.57 -8.17
CA TRP A 44 1.65 -4.51 -7.41
C TRP A 44 0.49 -5.01 -8.26
N ASP A 45 0.27 -6.32 -8.26
CA ASP A 45 -0.93 -6.93 -8.85
C ASP A 45 -2.02 -7.06 -7.78
N TYR A 46 -1.61 -7.32 -6.54
CA TYR A 46 -2.51 -7.47 -5.39
C TYR A 46 -2.00 -6.71 -4.17
N SER A 47 -2.94 -6.20 -3.36
CA SER A 47 -2.69 -5.49 -2.10
C SER A 47 -3.55 -6.10 -0.99
N VAL A 48 -2.94 -6.69 0.03
CA VAL A 48 -3.66 -7.33 1.14
C VAL A 48 -4.13 -6.27 2.14
N SER A 49 -5.40 -6.36 2.53
CA SER A 49 -5.96 -5.53 3.58
C SER A 49 -6.49 -6.38 4.74
N ALA A 50 -6.29 -5.87 5.96
CA ALA A 50 -6.76 -6.54 7.17
C ALA A 50 -8.19 -6.22 7.55
N ASN A 51 -8.74 -5.10 7.06
CA ASN A 51 -10.10 -4.62 7.37
C ASN A 51 -10.46 -3.44 6.46
N GLN A 52 -11.75 -3.08 6.43
CA GLN A 52 -12.27 -1.97 5.64
C GLN A 52 -11.55 -0.63 5.90
N PHE A 53 -11.16 -0.37 7.16
CA PHE A 53 -10.43 0.86 7.49
C PHE A 53 -9.07 0.93 6.79
N SER A 54 -8.29 -0.16 6.84
CA SER A 54 -7.03 -0.27 6.11
C SER A 54 -7.24 -0.13 4.60
N THR A 55 -8.30 -0.76 4.05
CA THR A 55 -8.61 -0.73 2.61
C THR A 55 -8.78 0.70 2.10
N VAL A 56 -9.65 1.48 2.76
CA VAL A 56 -9.90 2.88 2.38
C VAL A 56 -8.62 3.71 2.46
N ILE A 57 -7.74 3.43 3.42
CA ILE A 57 -6.46 4.14 3.53
C ILE A 57 -5.53 3.73 2.38
N TRP A 58 -5.37 2.45 2.09
CA TRP A 58 -4.49 1.98 1.02
C TRP A 58 -4.89 2.49 -0.35
N GLU A 59 -6.19 2.44 -0.68
CA GLU A 59 -6.71 2.97 -1.95
C GLU A 59 -6.46 4.48 -2.08
N ARG A 60 -6.54 5.22 -0.98
CA ARG A 60 -6.26 6.67 -0.97
C ARG A 60 -4.78 7.00 -1.08
N VAL A 61 -3.92 6.31 -0.33
CA VAL A 61 -2.50 6.68 -0.19
C VAL A 61 -1.58 5.99 -1.19
N TYR A 62 -2.07 4.95 -1.87
CA TYR A 62 -1.43 4.23 -2.97
C TYR A 62 -2.46 4.03 -4.11
N PRO A 63 -2.82 5.09 -4.86
CA PRO A 63 -3.86 5.03 -5.91
C PRO A 63 -3.32 4.37 -7.20
N CYS A 64 -3.04 3.07 -7.13
CA CYS A 64 -2.47 2.26 -8.21
C CYS A 64 -3.46 1.16 -8.65
N SER A 65 -3.23 0.55 -9.82
CA SER A 65 -4.15 -0.40 -10.47
C SER A 65 -4.18 -1.83 -9.89
N TYR A 66 -3.77 -2.02 -8.63
CA TYR A 66 -3.79 -3.33 -7.98
C TYR A 66 -5.22 -3.77 -7.60
N THR A 67 -5.40 -5.07 -7.38
CA THR A 67 -6.62 -5.61 -6.77
C THR A 67 -6.47 -5.70 -5.26
N THR A 68 -7.40 -5.12 -4.50
CA THR A 68 -7.45 -5.25 -3.04
C THR A 68 -7.92 -6.66 -2.62
N LEU A 69 -7.23 -7.27 -1.65
CA LEU A 69 -7.58 -8.56 -1.04
C LEU A 69 -7.90 -8.35 0.45
N GLU A 70 -9.17 -8.18 0.80
CA GLU A 70 -9.63 -8.05 2.19
C GLU A 70 -9.71 -9.41 2.89
N THR A 71 -8.54 -9.97 3.22
CA THR A 71 -8.41 -11.36 3.70
C THR A 71 -7.82 -11.48 5.10
N GLY A 72 -7.39 -10.37 5.71
CA GLY A 72 -6.54 -10.44 6.90
C GLY A 72 -5.06 -10.58 6.53
N TYR A 73 -4.17 -10.43 7.52
CA TYR A 73 -2.74 -10.68 7.28
C TYR A 73 -2.41 -12.14 7.59
N PRO A 74 -1.68 -12.86 6.70
CA PRO A 74 -1.31 -14.27 6.92
C PRO A 74 -0.57 -14.50 8.25
N ARG A 75 0.18 -13.50 8.73
CA ARG A 75 0.91 -13.59 10.01
C ARG A 75 -0.01 -13.69 11.25
N ASN A 76 -1.31 -13.47 11.10
CA ASN A 76 -2.29 -13.48 12.18
C ASN A 76 -3.08 -14.81 12.26
N ASP A 77 -2.72 -15.82 11.46
CA ASP A 77 -3.44 -17.09 11.41
C ASP A 77 -3.08 -18.07 12.55
N VAL A 78 -1.98 -17.81 13.29
CA VAL A 78 -1.44 -18.70 14.33
C VAL A 78 -1.67 -18.20 15.76
#